data_AF-A0A2D5H9T3-F1
#
_entry.id   AF-A0A2D5H9T3-F1
#
_cell.length_a   1.000
_cell.length_b   1.000
_cell.length_c   1.000
_cell.angle_alpha   90.00
_cell.angle_beta   90.00
_cell.angle_gamma   90.00
#
_symmetry.space_group_name_H-M   'P 1'
#
loop_
_entity.id
_entity.type
_entity.pdbx_description
1 polymer ?
#
loop_
_entity_poly.entity_id
_entity_poly.type
_entity_poly.pdbx_seq_one_letter_code
_entity_poly.pdbx_strand_id
1 'polypeptide(L)'
;YDQGFADGGGNRDDIFDAARRAYDATAVIEVQSMPTTGRPLPSTWPKPTDDPLPARWTRRLLILAAPEAGWLGNAPEQTAALLLPALQASEGQVELCVIVVSSAGFHALARSGPDATATEHLSADAVRFDPRLIDQLRALLAGRDFDDILVAAQGPYLALLDLHAAALPLCRTMERTRNTVLQQRAHFNVWLDRGLMAGESLGTGHIRWGKAVKGLTGKLGEFTARYAGKQPGGGHCIVIQTPDGLPAAGYVSTQGEPLSPETIISNRAHLRKAMAARLRAFGGATRLTAAPMPDLLDLASA
;
A
#
# COMPACT_ATOMS: atom_id res chain seq x y z
N TYR A 1 -22.36 34.16 -35.85
CA TYR A 1 -21.06 33.65 -35.38
C TYR A 1 -20.20 33.24 -36.56
N ASP A 2 -20.66 32.27 -37.37
CA ASP A 2 -19.83 31.67 -38.43
C ASP A 2 -19.27 32.64 -39.47
N GLN A 3 -20.08 33.61 -39.92
CA GLN A 3 -19.63 34.59 -40.92
C GLN A 3 -18.51 35.48 -40.36
N GLY A 4 -18.70 36.06 -39.16
CA GLY A 4 -17.69 36.92 -38.53
C GLY A 4 -16.42 36.17 -38.07
N PHE A 5 -16.53 34.87 -37.76
CA PHE A 5 -15.38 34.04 -37.40
C PHE A 5 -14.51 33.73 -38.62
N ALA A 6 -15.13 33.39 -39.76
CA ALA A 6 -14.42 33.17 -41.02
C ALA A 6 -13.76 34.46 -41.53
N ASP A 7 -14.48 35.58 -41.50
CA ASP A 7 -13.98 36.89 -41.95
C ASP A 7 -12.83 37.40 -41.07
N GLY A 8 -12.77 36.99 -39.80
CA GLY A 8 -11.67 37.25 -38.87
C GLY A 8 -10.47 36.30 -38.97
N GLY A 9 -10.46 35.38 -39.94
CA GLY A 9 -9.39 34.39 -40.13
C GLY A 9 -9.43 33.22 -39.14
N GLY A 10 -10.59 32.96 -38.53
CA GLY A 10 -10.78 31.88 -37.56
C GLY A 10 -10.58 30.50 -38.18
N ASN A 11 -9.81 29.66 -37.50
CA ASN A 11 -9.61 28.26 -37.88
C ASN A 11 -10.62 27.37 -37.14
N ARG A 12 -11.43 26.61 -37.88
CA ARG A 12 -12.41 25.68 -37.30
C ARG A 12 -11.80 24.43 -36.68
N ASP A 13 -10.57 24.11 -37.04
CA ASP A 13 -9.78 23.04 -36.45
C ASP A 13 -9.02 23.51 -35.20
N ASP A 14 -9.17 24.78 -34.80
CA ASP A 14 -8.69 25.25 -33.51
C ASP A 14 -9.44 24.54 -32.38
N ILE A 15 -8.67 23.84 -31.55
CA ILE A 15 -9.14 23.10 -30.38
C ILE A 15 -9.95 23.98 -29.41
N PHE A 16 -9.65 25.29 -29.33
CA PHE A 16 -10.37 26.21 -28.46
C PHE A 16 -11.71 26.66 -29.04
N ASP A 17 -11.82 26.78 -30.37
CA ASP A 17 -13.10 27.03 -31.05
C ASP A 17 -13.98 25.77 -31.02
N ALA A 18 -13.39 24.60 -31.23
CA ALA A 18 -14.09 23.32 -31.11
C ALA A 18 -14.67 23.11 -29.70
N ALA A 19 -13.88 23.41 -28.65
CA ALA A 19 -14.35 23.34 -27.27
C ALA A 19 -15.48 24.35 -26.97
N ARG A 20 -15.41 25.56 -27.53
CA ARG A 20 -16.45 26.59 -27.35
C ARG A 20 -17.77 26.17 -28.01
N ARG A 21 -17.73 25.65 -29.23
CA ARG A 21 -18.92 25.12 -29.93
C ARG A 21 -19.52 23.90 -29.24
N ALA A 22 -18.70 23.05 -28.62
CA ALA A 22 -19.18 21.93 -27.82
C ALA A 22 -19.91 22.38 -26.55
N TYR A 23 -19.53 23.54 -25.99
CA TYR A 23 -20.15 24.09 -24.77
C TYR A 23 -21.49 24.79 -25.05
N ASP A 24 -21.63 25.44 -26.20
CA ASP A 24 -22.87 26.14 -26.59
C ASP A 24 -23.98 25.19 -27.09
N ALA A 25 -23.64 23.95 -27.48
CA ALA A 25 -24.61 22.95 -27.85
C ALA A 25 -25.37 22.46 -26.61
N THR A 26 -26.51 23.09 -26.32
CA THR A 26 -27.54 22.56 -25.40
C THR A 26 -28.21 21.35 -26.06
N ALA A 27 -27.45 20.26 -26.18
CA ALA A 27 -27.94 18.99 -26.70
C ALA A 27 -28.08 18.01 -25.53
N VAL A 28 -29.25 17.40 -25.43
CA VAL A 28 -29.52 16.26 -24.55
C VAL A 28 -28.50 15.18 -24.89
N ILE A 29 -27.55 14.98 -23.98
CA ILE A 29 -26.53 13.94 -24.10
C ILE A 29 -27.23 12.62 -23.80
N GLU A 30 -27.54 11.84 -24.85
CA GLU A 30 -27.61 10.40 -24.69
C GLU A 30 -26.31 9.95 -24.04
N VAL A 31 -26.41 9.26 -22.91
CA VAL A 31 -25.27 8.81 -22.10
C VAL A 31 -24.46 7.79 -22.89
N GLN A 32 -23.63 8.29 -23.80
CA GLN A 32 -22.51 7.55 -24.33
C GLN A 32 -21.51 7.41 -23.18
N SER A 33 -21.23 6.17 -22.80
CA SER A 33 -20.21 5.81 -21.84
C SER A 33 -18.87 6.42 -22.27
N MET A 34 -18.49 7.54 -21.67
CA MET A 34 -17.17 8.11 -21.84
C MET A 34 -16.13 7.08 -21.37
N PRO A 35 -15.06 6.82 -22.14
CA PRO A 35 -13.95 6.04 -21.63
C PRO A 35 -13.36 6.81 -20.44
N THR A 36 -13.39 6.19 -19.25
CA THR A 36 -12.80 6.69 -18.01
C THR A 36 -11.27 6.71 -18.12
N THR A 37 -10.73 7.64 -18.91
CA THR A 37 -9.30 7.80 -19.19
C THR A 37 -8.51 8.37 -18.01
N GLY A 38 -9.17 8.74 -16.91
CA GLY A 38 -8.53 9.34 -15.72
C GLY A 38 -8.15 8.38 -14.60
N ARG A 39 -8.57 7.10 -14.63
CA ARG A 39 -8.28 6.13 -13.56
C ARG A 39 -7.60 4.89 -14.12
N PRO A 40 -6.36 4.56 -13.70
CA PRO A 40 -5.69 3.37 -14.19
C PRO A 40 -6.47 2.12 -13.73
N LEU A 41 -6.67 1.18 -14.64
CA LEU A 41 -7.34 -0.08 -14.31
C LEU A 41 -6.49 -0.91 -13.32
N PRO A 42 -7.11 -1.64 -12.38
CA PRO A 42 -6.43 -2.55 -11.47
C PRO A 42 -5.37 -3.42 -12.14
N SER A 43 -5.66 -4.01 -13.31
CA SER A 43 -4.69 -4.83 -14.06
C SER A 43 -3.40 -4.11 -14.49
N THR A 44 -3.44 -2.78 -14.59
CA THR A 44 -2.29 -1.95 -14.96
C THR A 44 -1.45 -1.51 -13.76
N TRP A 45 -1.95 -1.72 -12.54
CA TRP A 45 -1.25 -1.25 -11.34
C TRP A 45 0.10 -1.95 -11.14
N PRO A 46 1.10 -1.23 -10.58
CA PRO A 46 2.41 -1.80 -10.30
C PRO A 46 2.35 -2.87 -9.20
N LYS A 47 3.44 -3.65 -9.09
CA LYS A 47 3.62 -4.55 -7.93
C LYS A 47 4.01 -3.74 -6.69
N PRO A 48 3.70 -4.25 -5.48
CA PRO A 48 4.22 -3.70 -4.24
C PRO A 48 5.74 -3.54 -4.22
N THR A 49 6.19 -2.33 -3.86
CA THR A 49 7.61 -2.01 -3.58
C THR A 49 7.77 -1.39 -2.19
N ASP A 50 9.00 -1.12 -1.76
CA ASP A 50 9.26 -0.38 -0.52
C ASP A 50 9.24 1.15 -0.69
N ASP A 51 8.92 1.65 -1.89
CA ASP A 51 8.93 3.08 -2.23
C ASP A 51 7.76 3.86 -1.63
N PRO A 52 6.50 3.38 -1.68
CA PRO A 52 5.38 4.17 -1.18
C PRO A 52 5.48 4.40 0.32
N LEU A 53 4.99 5.56 0.74
CA LEU A 53 4.93 5.91 2.15
C LEU A 53 4.00 4.95 2.90
N PRO A 54 4.36 4.54 4.14
CA PRO A 54 3.46 3.83 5.01
C PRO A 54 2.10 4.54 5.18
N ALA A 55 1.05 3.75 5.41
CA ALA A 55 -0.32 4.24 5.54
C ALA A 55 -0.99 3.62 6.78
N ARG A 56 -1.83 4.40 7.45
CA ARG A 56 -2.61 3.95 8.62
C ARG A 56 -3.51 2.79 8.24
N TRP A 57 -3.56 1.71 9.03
CA TRP A 57 -4.39 0.54 8.73
C TRP A 57 -5.86 0.90 8.44
N THR A 58 -6.44 1.85 9.17
CA THR A 58 -7.79 2.40 8.94
C THR A 58 -8.01 3.06 7.58
N ARG A 59 -6.95 3.50 6.89
CA ARG A 59 -6.99 4.16 5.57
C ARG A 59 -6.48 3.23 4.46
N ARG A 60 -6.44 1.92 4.71
CA ARG A 60 -6.01 0.91 3.74
C ARG A 60 -7.18 0.06 3.28
N LEU A 61 -7.15 -0.30 2.00
CA LEU A 61 -8.10 -1.20 1.37
C LEU A 61 -7.36 -2.40 0.79
N LEU A 62 -7.82 -3.59 1.13
CA LEU A 62 -7.37 -4.84 0.53
C LEU A 62 -8.53 -5.47 -0.24
N ILE A 63 -8.28 -5.80 -1.50
CA ILE A 63 -9.20 -6.59 -2.32
C ILE A 63 -8.56 -7.93 -2.61
N LEU A 64 -9.15 -9.02 -2.11
CA LEU A 64 -8.73 -10.39 -2.38
C LEU A 64 -9.71 -11.02 -3.38
N ALA A 65 -9.24 -11.80 -4.35
CA ALA A 65 -10.14 -12.73 -5.01
C ALA A 65 -10.38 -13.96 -4.13
N ALA A 66 -11.52 -14.64 -4.35
CA ALA A 66 -11.92 -15.82 -3.59
C ALA A 66 -10.83 -16.91 -3.50
N PRO A 67 -10.04 -17.22 -4.56
CA PRO A 67 -8.91 -18.14 -4.45
C PRO A 67 -7.84 -17.66 -3.46
N GLU A 68 -7.42 -16.41 -3.54
CA GLU A 68 -6.40 -15.79 -2.69
C GLU A 68 -6.88 -15.65 -1.24
N ALA A 69 -8.20 -15.54 -1.04
CA ALA A 69 -8.84 -15.60 0.27
C ALA A 69 -9.02 -17.04 0.80
N GLY A 70 -8.77 -18.07 0.00
CA GLY A 70 -9.00 -19.46 0.40
C GLY A 70 -10.48 -19.84 0.53
N TRP A 71 -11.39 -19.12 -0.15
CA TRP A 71 -12.82 -19.39 -0.13
C TRP A 71 -13.24 -20.56 -1.04
N LEU A 72 -12.36 -21.00 -1.93
CA LEU A 72 -12.64 -22.10 -2.84
C LEU A 72 -12.28 -23.43 -2.17
N GLY A 73 -13.29 -24.15 -1.69
CA GLY A 73 -13.16 -25.31 -0.80
C GLY A 73 -12.36 -26.51 -1.32
N ASN A 74 -12.01 -26.56 -2.61
CA ASN A 74 -11.31 -27.69 -3.23
C ASN A 74 -10.13 -27.29 -4.15
N ALA A 75 -9.70 -26.03 -4.14
CA ALA A 75 -8.54 -25.63 -4.95
C ALA A 75 -7.24 -26.11 -4.28
N PRO A 76 -6.36 -26.87 -4.96
CA PRO A 76 -5.08 -27.23 -4.37
C PRO A 76 -4.30 -25.95 -4.04
N GLU A 77 -3.71 -25.88 -2.84
CA GLU A 77 -2.95 -24.71 -2.30
C GLU A 77 -1.86 -24.17 -3.24
N GLN A 78 -1.54 -24.93 -4.29
CA GLN A 78 -0.55 -24.63 -5.33
C GLN A 78 -1.07 -23.65 -6.40
N THR A 79 -2.38 -23.39 -6.47
CA THR A 79 -3.00 -22.56 -7.52
C THR A 79 -3.19 -21.10 -7.13
N ALA A 80 -3.26 -20.79 -5.83
CA ALA A 80 -3.48 -19.44 -5.33
C ALA A 80 -2.54 -19.10 -4.17
N ALA A 81 -2.32 -17.81 -3.93
CA ALA A 81 -1.33 -17.38 -2.95
C ALA A 81 -1.72 -17.64 -1.49
N LEU A 82 -3.02 -17.81 -1.18
CA LEU A 82 -3.56 -17.98 0.19
C LEU A 82 -3.01 -16.92 1.16
N LEU A 83 -3.62 -15.74 1.13
CA LEU A 83 -3.09 -14.54 1.77
C LEU A 83 -3.71 -14.24 3.14
N LEU A 84 -4.90 -14.79 3.45
CA LEU A 84 -5.57 -14.57 4.73
C LEU A 84 -4.72 -14.96 5.95
N PRO A 85 -3.97 -16.09 5.98
CA PRO A 85 -3.15 -16.42 7.15
C PRO A 85 -2.08 -15.36 7.47
N ALA A 86 -1.44 -14.79 6.44
CA ALA A 86 -0.47 -13.72 6.62
C ALA A 86 -1.12 -12.42 7.10
N LEU A 87 -2.33 -12.12 6.62
CA LEU A 87 -3.13 -11.00 7.11
C LEU A 87 -3.49 -11.18 8.59
N GLN A 88 -4.00 -12.35 8.96
CA GLN A 88 -4.43 -12.66 10.33
C GLN A 88 -3.27 -12.59 11.34
N ALA A 89 -2.04 -12.86 10.90
CA ALA A 89 -0.84 -12.71 11.70
C ALA A 89 -0.37 -11.24 11.87
N SER A 90 -1.00 -10.28 11.19
CA SER A 90 -0.64 -8.86 11.26
C SER A 90 -1.45 -8.13 12.34
N GLU A 91 -0.79 -7.37 13.22
CA GLU A 91 -1.43 -6.73 14.38
C GLU A 91 -2.55 -5.75 14.01
N GLY A 92 -2.37 -4.97 12.94
CA GLY A 92 -3.35 -3.97 12.48
C GLY A 92 -4.47 -4.50 11.59
N GLN A 93 -4.55 -5.82 11.37
CA GLN A 93 -5.51 -6.40 10.42
C GLN A 93 -6.98 -6.12 10.75
N VAL A 94 -7.30 -5.86 12.03
CA VAL A 94 -8.67 -5.59 12.49
C VAL A 94 -9.19 -4.23 12.00
N GLU A 95 -8.29 -3.27 11.76
CA GLU A 95 -8.64 -1.93 11.27
C GLU A 95 -8.73 -1.86 9.73
N LEU A 96 -8.22 -2.88 9.04
CA LEU A 96 -8.15 -2.94 7.59
C LEU A 96 -9.54 -3.16 6.97
N CYS A 97 -9.88 -2.39 5.94
CA CYS A 97 -11.01 -2.72 5.09
C CYS A 97 -10.61 -3.84 4.11
N VAL A 98 -11.27 -4.99 4.21
CA VAL A 98 -11.04 -6.12 3.30
C VAL A 98 -12.31 -6.44 2.53
N ILE A 99 -12.18 -6.48 1.21
CA ILE A 99 -13.23 -6.90 0.27
C ILE A 99 -12.76 -8.17 -0.43
N VAL A 100 -13.66 -9.14 -0.59
CA VAL A 100 -13.44 -10.36 -1.35
C VAL A 100 -14.26 -10.33 -2.63
N VAL A 101 -13.62 -10.58 -3.77
CA VAL A 101 -14.26 -10.75 -5.08
C VAL A 101 -14.51 -12.23 -5.31
N SER A 102 -15.76 -12.62 -5.45
CA SER A 102 -16.20 -13.99 -5.73
C SER A 102 -16.98 -14.06 -7.05
N SER A 103 -17.44 -15.26 -7.42
CA SER A 103 -18.41 -15.46 -8.51
C SER A 103 -19.75 -14.74 -8.26
N ALA A 104 -20.11 -14.51 -7.00
CA ALA A 104 -21.35 -13.84 -6.59
C ALA A 104 -21.21 -12.31 -6.45
N GLY A 105 -20.01 -11.75 -6.68
CA GLY A 105 -19.75 -10.31 -6.61
C GLY A 105 -18.76 -9.90 -5.53
N PHE A 106 -19.01 -8.75 -4.90
CA PHE A 106 -18.12 -8.13 -3.91
C PHE A 106 -18.65 -8.29 -2.50
N HIS A 107 -17.83 -8.79 -1.58
CA HIS A 107 -18.23 -9.07 -0.20
C HIS A 107 -17.26 -8.42 0.78
N ALA A 108 -17.74 -7.91 1.91
CA ALA A 108 -16.84 -7.65 3.04
C ALA A 108 -16.27 -8.99 3.53
N LEU A 109 -15.01 -9.02 3.95
CA LEU A 109 -14.48 -10.20 4.64
C LEU A 109 -15.22 -10.37 5.97
N ALA A 110 -16.15 -11.31 6.02
CA ALA A 110 -16.89 -11.64 7.23
C ALA A 110 -16.07 -12.56 8.14
N ARG A 111 -16.33 -12.48 9.46
CA ARG A 111 -15.80 -13.46 10.43
C ARG A 111 -16.46 -14.83 10.29
N SER A 112 -17.74 -14.82 9.91
CA SER A 112 -18.46 -16.00 9.45
C SER A 112 -17.95 -16.37 8.06
N GLY A 113 -17.77 -17.65 7.78
CA GLY A 113 -17.25 -18.13 6.48
C GLY A 113 -18.09 -17.67 5.28
N PRO A 114 -17.59 -17.91 4.04
CA PRO A 114 -18.28 -17.49 2.83
C PRO A 114 -19.64 -18.19 2.64
N ASP A 115 -20.58 -17.47 2.03
CA ASP A 115 -21.82 -18.07 1.52
C ASP A 115 -21.51 -19.10 0.43
N ALA A 116 -22.38 -20.10 0.28
CA ALA A 116 -22.17 -21.21 -0.67
C ALA A 116 -21.88 -20.73 -2.10
N THR A 117 -22.58 -19.70 -2.58
CA THR A 117 -22.38 -19.14 -3.92
C THR A 117 -21.03 -18.43 -4.07
N ALA A 118 -20.47 -17.87 -3.00
CA ALA A 118 -19.17 -17.21 -3.01
C ALA A 118 -17.98 -18.19 -3.02
N THR A 119 -18.26 -19.50 -2.86
CA THR A 119 -17.27 -20.58 -2.94
C THR A 119 -17.15 -21.20 -4.33
N GLU A 120 -17.99 -20.77 -5.28
CA GLU A 120 -17.94 -21.23 -6.66
C GLU A 120 -16.81 -20.56 -7.45
N HIS A 121 -16.27 -21.29 -8.44
CA HIS A 121 -15.27 -20.73 -9.35
C HIS A 121 -15.90 -19.76 -10.35
N LEU A 122 -15.35 -18.55 -10.46
CA LEU A 122 -15.70 -17.62 -11.53
C LEU A 122 -15.02 -18.03 -12.85
N SER A 123 -15.84 -18.44 -13.83
CA SER A 123 -15.38 -18.70 -15.20
C SER A 123 -15.15 -17.40 -15.99
N ALA A 124 -14.21 -17.41 -16.94
CA ALA A 124 -13.94 -16.28 -17.82
C ALA A 124 -15.19 -15.86 -18.62
N ASP A 125 -15.97 -16.82 -19.12
CA ASP A 125 -17.18 -16.55 -19.91
C ASP A 125 -18.31 -15.92 -19.08
N ALA A 126 -18.24 -16.06 -17.76
CA ALA A 126 -19.21 -15.45 -16.85
C ALA A 126 -18.89 -13.98 -16.55
N VAL A 127 -17.68 -13.50 -16.88
CA VAL A 127 -17.25 -12.13 -16.59
C VAL A 127 -17.98 -11.15 -17.49
N ARG A 128 -18.87 -10.36 -16.90
CA ARG A 128 -19.66 -9.35 -17.58
C ARG A 128 -19.92 -8.18 -16.64
N PHE A 129 -20.16 -7.02 -17.22
CA PHE A 129 -20.52 -5.83 -16.47
C PHE A 129 -21.91 -6.02 -15.85
N ASP A 130 -22.06 -5.72 -14.56
CA ASP A 130 -23.33 -5.72 -13.86
C ASP A 130 -23.43 -4.45 -12.99
N PRO A 131 -24.36 -3.52 -13.30
CA PRO A 131 -24.55 -2.31 -12.50
C PRO A 131 -24.76 -2.57 -11.00
N ARG A 132 -25.36 -3.70 -10.64
CA ARG A 132 -25.61 -4.05 -9.23
C ARG A 132 -24.30 -4.25 -8.46
N LEU A 133 -23.27 -4.75 -9.13
CA LEU A 133 -21.94 -4.95 -8.53
C LEU A 133 -21.22 -3.61 -8.30
N ILE A 134 -21.46 -2.59 -9.12
CA ILE A 134 -21.00 -1.22 -8.84
C ILE A 134 -21.61 -0.74 -7.52
N ASP A 135 -22.92 -0.85 -7.37
CA ASP A 135 -23.62 -0.36 -6.19
C ASP A 135 -23.21 -1.15 -4.94
N GLN A 136 -23.01 -2.46 -5.07
CA GLN A 136 -22.46 -3.31 -4.01
C GLN A 136 -21.07 -2.86 -3.57
N LEU A 137 -20.15 -2.63 -4.52
CA LEU A 137 -18.79 -2.17 -4.23
C LEU A 137 -18.80 -0.77 -3.61
N ARG A 138 -19.64 0.15 -4.11
CA ARG A 138 -19.80 1.48 -3.51
C ARG A 138 -20.35 1.43 -2.10
N ALA A 139 -21.34 0.57 -1.84
CA ALA A 139 -21.88 0.38 -0.50
C ALA A 139 -20.82 -0.14 0.47
N LEU A 140 -19.98 -1.09 0.02
CA LEU A 140 -18.84 -1.56 0.80
C LEU A 140 -17.80 -0.47 1.05
N LEU A 141 -17.64 0.50 0.16
CA LEU A 141 -16.63 1.56 0.31
C LEU A 141 -17.18 2.82 1.01
N ALA A 142 -18.49 2.93 1.18
CA ALA A 142 -19.16 4.13 1.65
C ALA A 142 -18.65 4.60 3.02
N GLY A 143 -18.50 5.92 3.17
CA GLY A 143 -18.11 6.56 4.43
C GLY A 143 -16.66 6.34 4.85
N ARG A 144 -15.79 5.88 3.94
CA ARG A 144 -14.37 5.62 4.21
C ARG A 144 -13.46 6.31 3.20
N ASP A 145 -12.35 6.82 3.70
CA ASP A 145 -11.26 7.37 2.89
C ASP A 145 -10.09 6.40 2.89
N PHE A 146 -9.50 6.20 1.71
CA PHE A 146 -8.38 5.28 1.51
C PHE A 146 -7.20 6.02 0.88
N ASP A 147 -6.01 5.79 1.44
CA ASP A 147 -4.74 6.32 0.90
C ASP A 147 -3.93 5.25 0.15
N ASP A 148 -4.17 3.97 0.46
CA ASP A 148 -3.39 2.84 -0.05
C ASP A 148 -4.33 1.66 -0.33
N ILE A 149 -4.28 1.13 -1.56
CA ILE A 149 -5.06 -0.04 -2.00
C ILE A 149 -4.15 -1.11 -2.58
N LEU A 150 -4.38 -2.36 -2.15
CA LEU A 150 -3.81 -3.55 -2.77
C LEU A 150 -4.90 -4.43 -3.37
N VAL A 151 -4.69 -4.84 -4.61
CA VAL A 151 -5.48 -5.90 -5.26
C VAL A 151 -4.66 -7.19 -5.33
N ALA A 152 -5.20 -8.27 -4.78
CA ALA A 152 -4.69 -9.62 -4.92
C ALA A 152 -5.74 -10.49 -5.59
N ALA A 153 -5.82 -10.34 -6.91
CA ALA A 153 -6.73 -11.07 -7.78
C ALA A 153 -6.03 -11.38 -9.11
N GLN A 154 -6.29 -12.57 -9.66
CA GLN A 154 -5.81 -12.98 -10.98
C GLN A 154 -6.96 -13.41 -11.90
N GLY A 155 -6.70 -13.47 -13.21
CA GLY A 155 -7.61 -14.07 -14.19
C GLY A 155 -9.02 -13.45 -14.19
N PRO A 156 -10.09 -14.27 -14.22
CA PRO A 156 -11.48 -13.79 -14.28
C PRO A 156 -11.86 -12.81 -13.16
N TYR A 157 -11.31 -12.97 -11.96
CA TYR A 157 -11.60 -12.08 -10.83
C TYR A 157 -11.00 -10.69 -11.02
N LEU A 158 -9.78 -10.60 -11.57
CA LEU A 158 -9.15 -9.33 -11.92
C LEU A 158 -9.90 -8.65 -13.07
N ALA A 159 -10.31 -9.41 -14.08
CA ALA A 159 -11.12 -8.90 -15.19
C ALA A 159 -12.47 -8.35 -14.72
N LEU A 160 -13.13 -9.04 -13.77
CA LEU A 160 -14.35 -8.55 -13.14
C LEU A 160 -14.11 -7.23 -12.40
N LEU A 161 -12.99 -7.12 -11.68
CA LEU A 161 -12.63 -5.88 -10.98
C LEU A 161 -12.35 -4.72 -11.95
N ASP A 162 -11.65 -4.97 -13.07
CA ASP A 162 -11.38 -3.97 -14.10
C ASP A 162 -12.70 -3.41 -14.70
N LEU A 163 -13.70 -4.26 -14.95
CA LEU A 163 -15.02 -3.83 -15.44
C LEU A 163 -15.75 -2.87 -14.47
N HIS A 164 -15.45 -2.97 -13.17
CA HIS A 164 -16.10 -2.20 -12.12
C HIS A 164 -15.14 -1.18 -11.46
N ALA A 165 -13.99 -0.92 -12.08
CA ALA A 165 -12.93 -0.07 -11.53
C ALA A 165 -13.38 1.36 -11.24
N ALA A 166 -14.42 1.86 -11.92
CA ALA A 166 -15.02 3.16 -11.68
C ALA A 166 -15.60 3.32 -10.26
N ALA A 167 -15.92 2.22 -9.57
CA ALA A 167 -16.38 2.24 -8.19
C ALA A 167 -15.23 2.32 -7.15
N LEU A 168 -13.99 2.02 -7.55
CA LEU A 168 -12.85 2.00 -6.63
C LEU A 168 -12.39 3.42 -6.29
N PRO A 169 -11.88 3.65 -5.06
CA PRO A 169 -11.29 4.92 -4.68
C PRO A 169 -10.01 5.19 -5.48
N LEU A 170 -9.73 6.46 -5.75
CA LEU A 170 -8.42 6.87 -6.26
C LEU A 170 -7.49 7.09 -5.06
N CYS A 171 -6.59 6.13 -4.83
CA CYS A 171 -5.65 6.17 -3.72
C CYS A 171 -4.32 6.78 -4.14
N ARG A 172 -3.56 7.34 -3.19
CA ARG A 172 -2.18 7.78 -3.39
C ARG A 172 -1.30 6.62 -3.87
N THR A 173 -1.51 5.44 -3.29
CA THR A 173 -0.84 4.20 -3.66
C THR A 173 -1.87 3.20 -4.16
N MET A 174 -1.68 2.70 -5.38
CA MET A 174 -2.52 1.66 -5.99
C MET A 174 -1.60 0.57 -6.53
N GLU A 175 -1.69 -0.63 -5.99
CA GLU A 175 -0.79 -1.74 -6.32
C GLU A 175 -1.54 -3.05 -6.47
N ARG A 176 -0.92 -4.03 -7.15
CA ARG A 176 -1.45 -5.38 -7.22
C ARG A 176 -0.40 -6.46 -7.07
N THR A 177 -0.81 -7.61 -6.53
CA THR A 177 -0.01 -8.82 -6.64
C THR A 177 -0.08 -9.37 -8.07
N ARG A 178 1.02 -9.93 -8.55
CA ARG A 178 1.13 -10.48 -9.90
C ARG A 178 2.21 -11.57 -9.97
N ASN A 179 2.24 -12.26 -11.11
CA ASN A 179 3.18 -13.33 -11.43
C ASN A 179 2.96 -14.60 -10.58
N THR A 180 4.04 -15.26 -10.14
CA THR A 180 3.97 -16.56 -9.44
C THR A 180 3.40 -16.43 -8.03
N VAL A 181 2.81 -17.52 -7.50
CA VAL A 181 2.28 -17.59 -6.12
C VAL A 181 3.30 -17.11 -5.08
N LEU A 182 4.56 -17.53 -5.21
CA LEU A 182 5.64 -17.11 -4.30
C LEU A 182 5.87 -15.59 -4.36
N GLN A 183 5.87 -15.02 -5.57
CA GLN A 183 6.02 -13.58 -5.76
C GLN A 183 4.81 -12.82 -5.22
N GLN A 184 3.58 -13.33 -5.41
CA GLN A 184 2.38 -12.74 -4.84
C GLN A 184 2.42 -12.69 -3.31
N ARG A 185 2.86 -13.77 -2.64
CA ARG A 185 3.08 -13.79 -1.19
C ARG A 185 4.13 -12.74 -0.76
N ALA A 186 5.24 -12.64 -1.51
CA ALA A 186 6.27 -11.65 -1.24
C ALA A 186 5.75 -10.21 -1.39
N HIS A 187 5.01 -9.92 -2.47
CA HIS A 187 4.36 -8.64 -2.71
C HIS A 187 3.37 -8.29 -1.57
N PHE A 188 2.55 -9.26 -1.16
CA PHE A 188 1.60 -9.08 -0.08
C PHE A 188 2.29 -8.72 1.23
N ASN A 189 3.37 -9.42 1.60
CA ASN A 189 4.15 -9.11 2.79
C ASN A 189 4.81 -7.73 2.73
N VAL A 190 5.34 -7.33 1.57
CA VAL A 190 5.89 -5.97 1.37
C VAL A 190 4.81 -4.92 1.62
N TRP A 191 3.60 -5.14 1.15
CA TRP A 191 2.48 -4.24 1.40
C TRP A 191 2.09 -4.25 2.89
N LEU A 192 1.91 -5.42 3.53
CA LEU A 192 1.57 -5.50 4.96
C LEU A 192 2.59 -4.76 5.84
N ASP A 193 3.89 -4.87 5.56
CA ASP A 193 4.99 -4.23 6.28
C ASP A 193 4.96 -2.68 6.23
N ARG A 194 4.09 -2.08 5.39
CA ARG A 194 3.87 -0.62 5.32
C ARG A 194 2.64 -0.14 6.11
N GLY A 195 2.00 -1.02 6.88
CA GLY A 195 0.89 -0.65 7.75
C GLY A 195 1.38 0.15 8.97
N LEU A 196 0.65 1.21 9.31
CA LEU A 196 0.89 2.04 10.50
C LEU A 196 -0.25 1.88 11.49
N MET A 197 0.08 1.58 12.74
CA MET A 197 -0.87 1.65 13.85
C MET A 197 -1.14 3.10 14.23
N ALA A 198 -2.27 3.35 14.91
CA ALA A 198 -2.56 4.66 15.48
C ALA A 198 -1.46 5.07 16.47
N GLY A 199 -0.95 6.29 16.34
CA GLY A 199 0.11 6.83 17.20
C GLY A 199 1.55 6.46 16.78
N GLU A 200 1.73 5.63 15.75
CA GLU A 200 3.05 5.39 15.15
C GLU A 200 3.41 6.50 14.15
N SER A 201 4.68 6.88 14.13
CA SER A 201 5.29 7.59 13.01
C SER A 201 6.46 6.77 12.49
N LEU A 202 6.52 6.60 11.17
CA LEU A 202 7.61 5.95 10.48
C LEU A 202 8.26 6.94 9.52
N GLY A 203 9.58 6.87 9.44
CA GLY A 203 10.40 7.64 8.52
C GLY A 203 9.90 7.49 7.09
N THR A 204 9.73 8.63 6.45
CA THR A 204 9.26 8.73 5.07
C THR A 204 10.43 8.64 4.09
N GLY A 205 10.25 7.92 2.99
CA GLY A 205 11.20 7.90 1.87
C GLY A 205 11.66 6.51 1.45
N HIS A 206 12.35 6.46 0.31
CA HIS A 206 12.88 5.23 -0.27
C HIS A 206 14.13 4.76 0.49
N ILE A 207 14.15 3.46 0.85
CA ILE A 207 15.32 2.83 1.46
C ILE A 207 16.30 2.44 0.36
N ARG A 208 17.45 3.12 0.32
CA ARG A 208 18.53 2.80 -0.62
C ARG A 208 19.31 1.61 -0.11
N TRP A 209 19.20 0.49 -0.82
CA TRP A 209 19.92 -0.73 -0.48
C TRP A 209 21.29 -0.79 -1.16
N GLY A 210 22.30 -1.21 -0.40
CA GLY A 210 23.66 -1.37 -0.90
C GLY A 210 24.35 -2.59 -0.28
N LYS A 211 25.43 -3.05 -0.92
CA LYS A 211 26.30 -4.10 -0.41
C LYS A 211 27.62 -3.44 0.00
N ALA A 212 27.95 -3.50 1.29
CA ALA A 212 29.24 -3.04 1.81
C ALA A 212 30.17 -4.23 2.04
N VAL A 213 31.46 -3.96 2.25
CA VAL A 213 32.50 -4.96 2.55
C VAL A 213 32.10 -5.91 3.69
N LYS A 214 31.28 -5.44 4.65
CA LYS A 214 30.79 -6.19 5.82
C LYS A 214 29.35 -6.72 5.69
N GLY A 215 28.72 -6.64 4.53
CA GLY A 215 27.39 -7.21 4.28
C GLY A 215 26.34 -6.22 3.79
N LEU A 216 25.06 -6.55 4.01
CA LEU A 216 23.92 -5.74 3.57
C LEU A 216 23.87 -4.41 4.34
N THR A 217 23.59 -3.33 3.63
CA THR A 217 23.34 -1.99 4.18
C THR A 217 22.05 -1.42 3.59
N GLY A 218 21.32 -0.66 4.39
CA GLY A 218 20.17 0.11 3.94
C GLY A 218 20.29 1.54 4.46
N LYS A 219 19.90 2.53 3.66
CA LYS A 219 19.91 3.95 4.06
C LYS A 219 18.53 4.56 3.91
N LEU A 220 18.09 5.31 4.92
CA LEU A 220 16.86 6.11 4.90
C LEU A 220 17.15 7.45 5.57
N GLY A 221 17.06 8.55 4.81
CA GLY A 221 17.47 9.87 5.29
C GLY A 221 18.93 9.86 5.74
N GLU A 222 19.16 10.31 6.98
CA GLU A 222 20.49 10.33 7.61
C GLU A 222 20.90 8.98 8.23
N PHE A 223 19.95 8.05 8.40
CA PHE A 223 20.20 6.79 9.08
C PHE A 223 20.72 5.72 8.13
N THR A 224 21.71 4.97 8.60
CA THR A 224 22.24 3.79 7.92
C THR A 224 22.04 2.56 8.80
N ALA A 225 21.30 1.57 8.31
CA ALA A 225 21.27 0.24 8.91
C ALA A 225 22.42 -0.60 8.36
N ARG A 226 23.16 -1.24 9.26
CA ARG A 226 24.28 -2.11 8.93
C ARG A 226 24.15 -3.45 9.65
N TYR A 227 24.39 -4.54 8.92
CA TYR A 227 24.59 -5.85 9.54
C TYR A 227 25.95 -5.88 10.26
N ALA A 228 25.93 -6.15 11.57
CA ALA A 228 27.11 -6.18 12.42
C ALA A 228 27.68 -7.60 12.64
N GLY A 229 27.01 -8.63 12.14
CA GLY A 229 27.48 -10.01 12.23
C GLY A 229 26.61 -10.90 13.13
N LYS A 230 27.04 -12.16 13.28
CA LYS A 230 26.42 -13.13 14.19
C LYS A 230 26.95 -12.90 15.61
N GLN A 231 26.07 -12.93 16.60
CA GLN A 231 26.46 -12.76 18.00
C GLN A 231 26.93 -14.08 18.63
N PRO A 232 27.83 -14.04 19.63
CA PRO A 232 28.35 -15.24 20.30
C PRO A 232 27.25 -16.11 20.93
N GLY A 233 26.18 -15.49 21.45
CA GLY A 233 25.01 -16.16 22.03
C GLY A 233 23.95 -16.63 21.01
N GLY A 234 24.25 -16.53 19.70
CA GLY A 234 23.29 -16.77 18.63
C GLY A 234 22.57 -15.49 18.18
N GLY A 235 21.96 -15.57 16.99
CA GLY A 235 21.31 -14.41 16.35
C GLY A 235 22.26 -13.50 15.57
N HIS A 236 21.66 -12.50 14.94
CA HIS A 236 22.23 -11.61 13.94
C HIS A 236 22.00 -10.16 14.37
N CYS A 237 23.08 -9.40 14.57
CA CYS A 237 22.98 -8.02 15.03
C CYS A 237 22.85 -7.04 13.85
N ILE A 238 21.90 -6.12 13.98
CA ILE A 238 21.70 -4.95 13.14
C ILE A 238 21.98 -3.72 13.98
N VAL A 239 22.78 -2.79 13.45
CA VAL A 239 23.08 -1.51 14.09
C VAL A 239 22.59 -0.37 13.19
N ILE A 240 21.89 0.59 13.79
CA ILE A 240 21.51 1.84 13.13
C ILE A 240 22.56 2.90 13.48
N GLN A 241 23.10 3.55 12.44
CA GLN A 241 24.18 4.52 12.55
C GLN A 241 23.74 5.89 12.03
N THR A 242 24.26 6.95 12.63
CA THR A 242 24.17 8.34 12.12
C THR A 242 25.19 8.56 10.99
N PRO A 243 25.18 9.72 10.31
CA PRO A 243 26.17 10.04 9.27
C PRO A 243 27.63 9.95 9.74
N ASP A 244 27.88 10.18 11.03
CA ASP A 244 29.21 10.09 11.67
C ASP A 244 29.68 8.63 11.87
N GLY A 245 28.86 7.65 11.52
CA GLY A 245 29.15 6.22 11.68
C GLY A 245 28.97 5.69 13.10
N LEU A 246 28.55 6.53 14.04
CA LEU A 246 28.26 6.15 15.43
C LEU A 246 26.86 5.52 15.55
N PRO A 247 26.63 4.61 16.52
CA PRO A 247 25.29 4.13 16.82
C PRO A 247 24.33 5.29 17.12
N ALA A 248 23.14 5.25 16.53
CA ALA A 248 22.12 6.29 16.69
C ALA A 248 21.47 6.24 18.10
N ALA A 249 22.17 6.73 19.11
CA ALA A 249 21.67 6.83 20.48
C ALA A 249 20.84 8.11 20.71
N GLY A 250 19.96 8.10 21.72
CA GLY A 250 19.19 9.27 22.15
C GLY A 250 17.95 9.60 21.30
N TYR A 251 17.47 8.64 20.51
CA TYR A 251 16.23 8.76 19.75
C TYR A 251 15.08 8.09 20.49
N VAL A 252 13.91 8.72 20.46
CA VAL A 252 12.67 8.19 21.03
C VAL A 252 11.58 8.09 19.98
N SER A 253 10.72 7.08 20.11
CA SER A 253 9.51 6.95 19.30
C SER A 253 8.55 8.12 19.55
N THR A 254 7.49 8.21 18.74
CA THR A 254 6.40 9.18 18.96
C THR A 254 5.68 9.01 20.28
N GLN A 255 5.79 7.83 20.91
CA GLN A 255 5.23 7.54 22.23
C GLN A 255 6.22 7.83 23.37
N GLY A 256 7.41 8.37 23.05
CA GLY A 256 8.46 8.66 24.04
C GLY A 256 9.33 7.45 24.40
N GLU A 257 9.10 6.28 23.81
CA GLU A 257 9.87 5.08 24.09
C GLU A 257 11.29 5.15 23.49
N PRO A 258 12.36 4.92 24.28
CA PRO A 258 13.73 4.91 23.79
C PRO A 258 13.97 3.86 22.71
N LEU A 259 14.53 4.28 21.58
CA LEU A 259 14.96 3.38 20.53
C LEU A 259 16.41 2.96 20.78
N SER A 260 16.62 1.69 21.12
CA SER A 260 17.97 1.10 21.08
C SER A 260 18.51 1.18 19.66
N PRO A 261 19.77 1.57 19.39
CA PRO A 261 20.39 1.54 18.06
C PRO A 261 20.76 0.13 17.59
N GLU A 262 20.77 -0.85 18.48
CA GLU A 262 21.10 -2.24 18.16
C GLU A 262 19.87 -3.16 18.26
N THR A 263 19.81 -4.17 17.41
CA THR A 263 18.76 -5.19 17.45
C THR A 263 19.30 -6.53 17.01
N ILE A 264 18.93 -7.58 17.74
CA ILE A 264 19.32 -8.96 17.45
C ILE A 264 18.11 -9.69 16.88
N ILE A 265 18.30 -10.33 15.72
CA ILE A 265 17.29 -11.22 15.12
C ILE A 265 17.79 -12.65 15.11
N SER A 266 16.90 -13.62 15.31
CA SER A 266 17.28 -15.05 15.34
C SER A 266 17.65 -15.60 13.96
N ASN A 267 17.00 -15.12 12.89
CA ASN A 267 17.14 -15.65 11.54
C ASN A 267 17.63 -14.59 10.53
N ARG A 268 18.75 -14.87 9.86
CA ARG A 268 19.33 -14.01 8.81
C ARG A 268 18.38 -13.77 7.63
N ALA A 269 17.46 -14.67 7.34
CA ALA A 269 16.47 -14.49 6.27
C ALA A 269 15.61 -13.23 6.48
N HIS A 270 15.41 -12.81 7.74
CA HIS A 270 14.61 -11.63 8.08
C HIS A 270 15.45 -10.34 8.13
N LEU A 271 16.75 -10.39 7.79
CA LEU A 271 17.68 -9.27 7.92
C LEU A 271 17.18 -8.01 7.20
N ARG A 272 16.79 -8.14 5.93
CA ARG A 272 16.33 -6.99 5.14
C ARG A 272 15.05 -6.38 5.73
N LYS A 273 14.07 -7.21 6.10
CA LYS A 273 12.82 -6.78 6.73
C LYS A 273 13.09 -6.06 8.06
N ALA A 274 13.90 -6.65 8.92
CA ALA A 274 14.27 -6.07 10.21
C ALA A 274 15.03 -4.73 10.04
N MET A 275 15.98 -4.66 9.11
CA MET A 275 16.69 -3.40 8.80
C MET A 275 15.72 -2.32 8.31
N ALA A 276 14.77 -2.66 7.45
CA ALA A 276 13.78 -1.70 6.94
C ALA A 276 12.87 -1.16 8.05
N ALA A 277 12.33 -2.05 8.90
CA ALA A 277 11.52 -1.67 10.05
C ALA A 277 12.27 -0.72 10.98
N ARG A 278 13.54 -1.03 11.25
CA ARG A 278 14.41 -0.21 12.11
C ARG A 278 14.75 1.15 11.50
N LEU A 279 15.09 1.20 10.22
CA LEU A 279 15.32 2.47 9.52
C LEU A 279 14.08 3.37 9.59
N ARG A 280 12.90 2.80 9.36
CA ARG A 280 11.66 3.55 9.46
C ARG A 280 11.35 4.00 10.89
N ALA A 281 11.57 3.16 11.90
CA ALA A 281 11.41 3.57 13.30
C ALA A 281 12.30 4.78 13.64
N PHE A 282 13.59 4.73 13.25
CA PHE A 282 14.52 5.85 13.47
C PHE A 282 14.19 7.08 12.64
N GLY A 283 13.78 6.92 11.38
CA GLY A 283 13.40 8.06 10.53
C GLY A 283 12.13 8.77 10.98
N GLY A 284 11.29 8.15 11.82
CA GLY A 284 10.12 8.76 12.45
C GLY A 284 10.35 9.20 13.90
N ALA A 285 11.55 8.96 14.44
CA ALA A 285 11.90 9.23 15.82
C ALA A 285 12.30 10.70 16.05
N THR A 286 12.16 11.15 17.29
CA THR A 286 12.66 12.47 17.72
C THR A 286 13.93 12.29 18.53
N ARG A 287 14.93 13.14 18.32
CA ARG A 287 16.16 13.15 19.13
C ARG A 287 15.89 13.89 20.43
N LEU A 288 16.03 13.20 21.57
CA LEU A 288 16.07 13.86 22.87
C LEU A 288 17.48 14.42 23.09
N THR A 289 17.65 15.72 22.92
CA THR A 289 18.82 16.43 23.45
C THR A 289 18.69 16.52 24.96
N ALA A 290 19.06 15.46 25.68
CA ALA A 290 19.32 15.56 27.10
C ALA A 290 20.71 16.20 27.31
N ALA A 291 20.79 17.52 27.18
CA ALA A 291 21.71 18.27 28.01
C ALA A 291 20.84 18.91 29.09
N PRO A 292 20.94 18.50 30.38
CA PRO A 292 20.53 19.42 31.42
C PRO A 292 21.38 20.67 31.21
N MET A 293 20.77 21.78 30.82
CA MET A 293 21.39 23.06 31.10
C MET A 293 21.67 23.03 32.60
N PRO A 294 22.92 23.26 33.05
CA PRO A 294 23.12 23.53 34.47
C PRO A 294 22.16 24.66 34.81
N ASP A 295 21.29 24.40 35.80
CA ASP A 295 20.42 25.42 36.31
C ASP A 295 21.33 26.60 36.69
N LEU A 296 21.03 27.80 36.19
CA LEU A 296 21.82 29.00 36.50
C LEU A 296 21.84 29.28 38.02
N LEU A 297 20.97 28.60 38.77
CA LEU A 297 20.94 28.57 40.24
C LEU A 297 22.04 27.69 40.87
N ASP A 298 22.57 26.66 40.18
CA ASP A 298 23.70 25.84 40.67
C ASP A 298 25.07 26.50 40.45
N LEU A 299 25.14 27.51 39.58
CA LEU A 299 26.35 28.33 39.36
C LEU A 299 26.43 29.54 40.31
N ALA A 300 25.36 29.83 41.06
CA ALA A 300 25.32 30.90 42.05
C ALA A 300 25.71 30.43 43.47
N SER A 301 25.98 29.14 43.64
CA SER A 301 26.27 28.49 44.92
C SER A 301 27.66 27.84 45.01
N ALA A 302 28.58 28.13 44.07
CA ALA A 302 29.97 27.66 44.08
C ALA A 302 30.99 28.80 44.19
#